data_AF-A0A0G1D5B7-F1
#
_entry.id   AF-A0A0G1D5B7-F1
#
_cell.length_a   1.000
_cell.length_b   1.000
_cell.length_c   1.000
_cell.angle_alpha   90.00
_cell.angle_beta   90.00
_cell.angle_gamma   90.00
#
_symmetry.space_group_name_H-M   'P 1'
#
loop_
_entity.id
_entity.type
_entity.pdbx_description
1 polymer ?
#
loop_
_entity_poly.entity_id
_entity_poly.type
_entity_poly.pdbx_seq_one_letter_code
_entity_poly.pdbx_strand_id
1 'polypeptide(L)'
;MLTIKLTKTGKAKFPTFRLIVSEKRKDPWGAYLENLGSYNARKKIVVLNAERIKYWISKGAQLTPTAHNLLINQKIIEGAKVKKVKISAKRKTKIAEKKKAAEAKAA
;
A
#
# COMPACT_ATOMS: atom_id res chain seq x y z
N MET A 1 -11.86 -10.90 -10.16
CA MET A 1 -10.69 -11.37 -9.40
C MET A 1 -10.73 -10.83 -7.98
N LEU A 2 -10.28 -11.66 -7.03
CA LEU A 2 -10.06 -11.27 -5.65
C LEU A 2 -8.85 -10.35 -5.54
N THR A 3 -8.94 -9.34 -4.69
CA THR A 3 -7.89 -8.36 -4.49
C THR A 3 -7.77 -8.02 -3.02
N ILE A 4 -6.53 -8.02 -2.53
CA ILE A 4 -6.17 -7.51 -1.21
C ILE A 4 -5.96 -5.99 -1.36
N LYS A 5 -6.90 -5.22 -0.81
CA LYS A 5 -6.94 -3.75 -0.95
C LYS A 5 -7.10 -3.05 0.40
N LEU A 6 -6.64 -1.81 0.47
CA LEU A 6 -6.82 -0.96 1.64
C LEU A 6 -8.14 -0.20 1.54
N THR A 7 -8.91 -0.22 2.60
CA THR A 7 -10.17 0.54 2.70
C THR A 7 -10.06 1.59 3.79
N LYS A 8 -10.39 2.83 3.44
CA LYS A 8 -10.32 3.93 4.40
C LYS A 8 -11.42 3.74 5.43
N THR A 9 -11.01 3.66 6.68
CA THR A 9 -11.88 3.61 7.86
C THR A 9 -11.46 4.76 8.79
N GLY A 10 -12.34 5.26 9.64
CA GLY A 10 -11.99 6.26 10.64
C GLY A 10 -12.44 7.68 10.30
N LYS A 11 -12.08 8.61 11.21
CA LYS A 11 -12.66 9.96 11.27
C LYS A 11 -12.03 10.91 10.24
N ALA A 12 -12.71 12.03 10.00
CA ALA A 12 -12.14 13.14 9.24
C ALA A 12 -10.77 13.55 9.84
N LYS A 13 -9.78 13.84 8.97
CA LYS A 13 -8.39 14.18 9.34
C LYS A 13 -7.61 13.11 10.13
N PHE A 14 -8.19 11.95 10.38
CA PHE A 14 -7.56 10.79 11.03
C PHE A 14 -7.70 9.54 10.15
N PRO A 15 -6.88 9.42 9.09
CA PRO A 15 -6.97 8.30 8.16
C PRO A 15 -6.47 7.00 8.82
N THR A 16 -7.40 6.09 9.05
CA THR A 16 -7.10 4.68 9.35
C THR A 16 -7.51 3.81 8.17
N PHE A 17 -6.93 2.64 8.06
CA PHE A 17 -7.17 1.73 6.94
C PHE A 17 -7.34 0.32 7.45
N ARG A 18 -8.21 -0.44 6.79
CA ARG A 18 -8.30 -1.89 6.96
C ARG A 18 -7.70 -2.56 5.73
N LEU A 19 -7.00 -3.66 5.93
CA LEU A 19 -6.53 -4.52 4.84
C LEU A 19 -7.55 -5.63 4.65
N ILE A 20 -8.28 -5.59 3.53
CA ILE A 20 -9.40 -6.51 3.29
C ILE A 20 -9.19 -7.33 2.03
N VAL A 21 -9.84 -8.50 2.00
CA VAL A 21 -10.02 -9.31 0.79
C VAL A 21 -11.39 -9.01 0.22
N SER A 22 -11.43 -8.53 -1.02
CA SER A 22 -12.68 -8.29 -1.74
C SER A 22 -12.48 -8.37 -3.24
N GLU A 23 -13.56 -8.46 -4.00
CA GLU A 23 -13.47 -8.36 -5.45
C GLU A 23 -13.01 -6.96 -5.89
N LYS A 24 -12.26 -6.92 -6.99
CA LYS A 24 -11.72 -5.67 -7.56
C LYS A 24 -12.80 -4.65 -7.89
N ARG A 25 -13.97 -5.08 -8.39
CA ARG A 25 -15.07 -4.19 -8.84
C ARG A 25 -15.97 -3.72 -7.70
N LYS A 26 -15.92 -4.36 -6.53
CA LYS A 26 -16.77 -3.99 -5.40
C LYS A 26 -16.33 -2.66 -4.78
N ASP A 27 -17.32 -1.94 -4.24
CA ASP A 27 -17.12 -0.72 -3.47
C ASP A 27 -16.08 -0.94 -2.35
N PRO A 28 -15.05 -0.07 -2.22
CA PRO A 28 -14.16 -0.05 -1.06
C PRO A 28 -14.85 0.01 0.30
N TRP A 29 -16.03 0.60 0.45
CA TRP A 29 -16.73 0.67 1.73
C TRP A 29 -17.78 -0.42 1.94
N GLY A 30 -18.03 -1.24 0.92
CA GLY A 30 -19.03 -2.30 0.96
C GLY A 30 -18.57 -3.55 1.70
N ALA A 31 -19.36 -4.62 1.53
CA ALA A 31 -19.06 -5.93 2.09
C ALA A 31 -17.76 -6.51 1.53
N TYR A 32 -16.96 -7.07 2.43
CA TYR A 32 -15.71 -7.76 2.13
C TYR A 32 -15.77 -9.21 2.61
N LEU A 33 -14.89 -10.05 2.07
CA LEU A 33 -14.86 -11.47 2.40
C LEU A 33 -14.17 -11.72 3.75
N GLU A 34 -13.02 -11.09 3.96
CA GLU A 34 -12.24 -11.23 5.19
C GLU A 34 -11.45 -9.95 5.49
N ASN A 35 -11.31 -9.64 6.79
CA ASN A 35 -10.44 -8.59 7.27
C ASN A 35 -9.10 -9.19 7.72
N LEU A 36 -8.02 -8.83 7.03
CA LEU A 36 -6.67 -9.34 7.28
C LEU A 36 -5.86 -8.46 8.25
N GLY A 37 -6.40 -7.30 8.63
CA GLY A 37 -5.75 -6.43 9.60
C GLY A 37 -6.07 -4.95 9.43
N SER A 38 -5.31 -4.12 10.15
CA SER A 38 -5.46 -2.67 10.17
C SER A 38 -4.13 -1.94 10.02
N TYR A 39 -4.21 -0.76 9.44
CA TYR A 39 -3.10 0.14 9.23
C TYR A 39 -3.50 1.57 9.62
N ASN A 40 -2.77 2.15 10.59
CA ASN A 40 -2.94 3.54 10.97
C ASN A 40 -1.78 4.38 10.39
N ALA A 41 -2.08 5.23 9.40
CA ALA A 41 -1.06 6.02 8.74
C ALA A 41 -0.45 7.12 9.62
N ARG A 42 -1.20 7.63 10.61
CA ARG A 42 -0.73 8.70 11.50
C ARG A 42 0.17 8.14 12.60
N LYS A 43 -0.28 7.07 13.27
CA LYS A 43 0.49 6.44 14.36
C LYS A 43 1.53 5.43 13.85
N LYS A 44 1.54 5.13 12.54
CA LYS A 44 2.38 4.09 11.89
C LYS A 44 2.20 2.70 12.53
N ILE A 45 1.06 2.45 13.17
CA ILE A 45 0.72 1.17 13.77
C ILE A 45 0.17 0.26 12.67
N VAL A 46 0.71 -0.95 12.59
CA VAL A 46 0.34 -1.96 11.61
C VAL A 46 0.04 -3.26 12.35
N VAL A 47 -1.18 -3.77 12.18
CA VAL A 47 -1.61 -5.04 12.78
C VAL A 47 -2.11 -5.91 11.65
N LEU A 48 -1.39 -6.99 11.33
CA LEU A 48 -1.66 -7.83 10.16
C LEU A 48 -1.60 -9.30 10.54
N ASN A 49 -2.55 -10.09 10.03
CA ASN A 49 -2.51 -11.54 10.15
C ASN A 49 -1.70 -12.14 8.99
N ALA A 50 -0.42 -12.42 9.23
CA ALA A 50 0.52 -12.90 8.23
C ALA A 50 0.11 -14.25 7.61
N GLU A 51 -0.45 -15.16 8.40
CA GLU A 51 -0.85 -16.50 7.96
C GLU A 51 -1.98 -16.42 6.93
N ARG A 52 -3.03 -15.66 7.25
CA ARG A 52 -4.18 -15.47 6.36
C ARG A 52 -3.79 -14.71 5.10
N ILE A 53 -2.90 -13.71 5.20
CA ILE A 53 -2.37 -13.00 4.03
C ILE A 53 -1.68 -13.98 3.07
N LYS A 54 -0.77 -14.82 3.58
CA LYS A 54 -0.05 -15.81 2.77
C LYS A 54 -0.99 -16.83 2.13
N TYR A 55 -2.02 -17.28 2.86
CA TYR A 55 -3.07 -18.15 2.33
C TYR A 55 -3.81 -17.54 1.15
N TRP A 56 -4.25 -16.28 1.24
CA TRP A 56 -4.96 -15.65 0.14
C TRP A 56 -4.08 -15.41 -1.08
N ILE A 57 -2.80 -15.11 -0.87
CA ILE A 57 -1.83 -14.97 -1.96
C ILE A 57 -1.61 -16.32 -2.66
N SER A 58 -1.48 -17.42 -1.92
CA SER A 58 -1.34 -18.76 -2.52
C SER A 58 -2.58 -19.19 -3.29
N LYS A 59 -3.77 -18.71 -2.91
CA LYS A 59 -5.03 -18.87 -3.66
C LYS A 59 -5.15 -17.93 -4.87
N GLY A 60 -4.14 -17.12 -5.17
CA GLY A 60 -4.11 -16.24 -6.35
C GLY A 60 -4.73 -14.86 -6.15
N ALA A 61 -4.99 -14.43 -4.91
CA ALA A 61 -5.46 -13.07 -4.65
C ALA A 61 -4.39 -12.03 -5.04
N GLN A 62 -4.80 -11.04 -5.82
CA GLN A 62 -3.88 -10.00 -6.30
C GLN A 62 -3.71 -8.88 -5.26
N LEU A 63 -2.51 -8.33 -5.14
CA LEU A 63 -2.21 -7.25 -4.23
C LEU A 63 -2.28 -5.88 -4.94
N THR A 64 -2.84 -4.88 -4.27
CA THR A 64 -2.68 -3.49 -4.75
C THR A 64 -1.25 -2.99 -4.50
N PRO A 65 -0.71 -2.04 -5.30
CA PRO A 65 0.67 -1.59 -5.14
C PRO A 65 1.00 -1.05 -3.73
N THR A 66 0.04 -0.37 -3.09
CA THR A 66 0.20 0.12 -1.72
C THR A 66 0.18 -1.01 -0.69
N ALA A 67 -0.72 -1.98 -0.84
CA ALA A 67 -0.77 -3.15 0.04
C ALA A 67 0.51 -3.99 -0.08
N HIS A 68 0.99 -4.22 -1.30
CA HIS A 68 2.24 -4.92 -1.57
C HIS A 68 3.43 -4.26 -0.84
N ASN A 69 3.58 -2.94 -0.99
CA ASN A 69 4.65 -2.20 -0.32
C ASN A 69 4.53 -2.21 1.21
N LEU A 70 3.30 -2.22 1.75
CA LEU A 70 3.07 -2.35 3.18
C LEU A 70 3.54 -3.71 3.70
N LEU A 71 3.24 -4.79 2.97
CA LEU A 71 3.63 -6.15 3.34
C LEU A 71 5.14 -6.38 3.26
N ILE A 72 5.81 -5.77 2.27
CA ILE A 72 7.28 -5.76 2.20
C ILE A 72 7.88 -5.03 3.41
N ASN A 73 7.35 -3.86 3.78
CA ASN A 73 7.86 -3.11 4.93
C ASN A 73 7.73 -3.91 6.24
N GLN A 74 6.71 -4.74 6.35
CA GLN A 74 6.47 -5.63 7.49
C GLN A 74 7.17 -6.99 7.36
N LYS A 75 7.97 -7.20 6.31
CA LYS A 75 8.68 -8.47 6.03
C LYS A 75 7.78 -9.71 5.94
N ILE A 76 6.50 -9.53 5.60
CA ILE A 76 5.55 -10.64 5.42
C ILE A 76 5.73 -11.31 4.06
N ILE A 77 6.12 -10.51 3.06
CA ILE A 77 6.40 -10.93 1.69
C ILE A 77 7.76 -10.39 1.30
N GLU A 78 8.53 -11.19 0.59
CA GLU A 78 9.80 -10.80 0.00
C GLU A 78 9.57 -10.32 -1.44
N GLY A 79 10.10 -9.14 -1.78
CA GLY A 79 9.94 -8.56 -3.11
C GLY A 79 10.36 -7.10 -3.20
N ALA A 80 10.52 -6.63 -4.45
CA ALA A 80 10.83 -5.24 -4.72
C ALA A 80 9.59 -4.33 -4.56
N LYS A 81 9.79 -3.14 -3.99
CA LYS A 81 8.71 -2.16 -3.86
C LYS A 81 8.22 -1.70 -5.24
N VAL A 82 6.91 -1.71 -5.42
CA VAL A 82 6.27 -1.34 -6.69
C VAL A 82 5.92 0.16 -6.68
N LYS A 83 6.26 0.86 -7.77
CA LYS A 83 5.88 2.27 -7.97
C LYS A 83 4.41 2.33 -8.42
N LYS A 84 3.54 2.95 -7.61
CA LYS A 84 2.11 3.11 -7.93
C LYS A 84 1.83 4.18 -9.00
N VAL A 85 2.67 5.20 -9.09
CA VAL A 85 2.42 6.38 -9.94
C VAL A 85 3.49 6.49 -11.01
N LYS A 86 3.08 6.69 -12.27
CA LYS A 86 3.98 7.05 -13.37
C LYS A 86 4.26 8.55 -13.32
N ILE A 87 5.53 8.93 -13.20
CA ILE A 87 5.96 10.33 -13.16
C ILE A 87 6.12 10.84 -14.60
N SER A 88 5.58 12.02 -14.91
CA SER A 88 5.74 12.67 -16.23
C SER A 88 7.20 13.04 -16.50
N ALA A 89 7.60 13.08 -17.77
CA ALA A 89 8.98 13.40 -18.17
C ALA A 89 9.45 14.75 -17.59
N LYS A 90 8.63 15.79 -17.71
CA LYS A 90 8.88 17.13 -17.14
C LYS A 90 9.09 17.14 -15.63
N ARG A 91 8.40 16.25 -14.90
CA ARG A 91 8.58 16.16 -13.44
C ARG A 91 9.81 15.33 -13.06
N LYS A 92 10.23 14.37 -13.89
CA LYS A 92 11.48 13.63 -13.70
C LYS A 92 12.70 14.55 -13.85
N THR A 93 12.74 15.39 -14.89
CA THR A 93 13.85 16.34 -15.11
C THR A 93 13.96 17.34 -13.96
N LYS A 94 12.85 17.93 -13.55
CA LYS A 94 12.82 18.87 -12.42
C LYS A 94 13.23 18.23 -11.09
N ILE A 95 12.91 16.96 -10.86
CA ILE A 95 13.39 16.22 -9.67
C ILE A 95 14.89 15.96 -9.76
N ALA A 96 15.41 15.61 -10.94
CA ALA A 96 16.84 15.39 -11.15
C ALA A 96 17.67 16.67 -10.93
N GLU A 97 17.22 17.81 -11.47
CA GLU A 97 17.83 19.11 -11.22
C GLU A 97 17.80 19.48 -9.74
N LYS A 98 16.65 19.28 -9.07
CA LYS A 98 16.52 19.62 -7.65
C LYS A 98 17.37 18.73 -6.75
N LYS A 99 17.62 17.47 -7.16
CA LYS A 99 18.50 16.54 -6.44
C LYS A 99 19.97 16.92 -6.62
N LYS A 100 20.39 17.25 -7.84
CA LYS A 100 21.74 17.79 -8.11
C LYS A 100 22.01 19.10 -7.37
N ALA A 101 21.03 20.01 -7.33
CA ALA A 101 21.14 21.27 -6.60
C ALA A 101 21.14 21.10 -5.07
N ALA A 102 20.56 20.02 -4.54
CA ALA A 102 20.62 19.69 -3.12
C ALA A 102 21.97 19.05 -2.74
N GLU A 103 22.52 18.19 -3.62
CA GLU A 103 23.88 17.62 -3.46
C GLU A 103 24.96 18.70 -3.57
N ALA A 104 24.83 19.65 -4.51
CA ALA A 104 25.76 20.77 -4.66
C ALA A 104 25.67 21.87 -3.58
N LYS A 105 24.62 21.86 -2.75
CA LYS A 105 24.48 22.75 -1.58
C LYS A 105 24.87 22.07 -0.26
N ALA A 106 25.01 20.75 -0.28
CA ALA A 106 25.42 19.95 0.88
C ALA A 106 26.91 19.59 0.85
N ALA A 107 27.57 19.82 -0.29
CA ALA A 107 29.02 19.85 -0.46
C ALA A 107 29.52 21.30 -0.35
#